data_AF-A0A2R7QKA5-F1
#
_entry.id   AF-A0A2R7QKA5-F1
#
_cell.length_a   1.000
_cell.length_b   1.000
_cell.length_c   1.000
_cell.angle_alpha   90.00
_cell.angle_beta   90.00
_cell.angle_gamma   90.00
#
_symmetry.space_group_name_H-M   'P 1'
#
loop_
_entity.id
_entity.type
_entity.pdbx_description
1 polymer ?
#
loop_
_entity_poly.entity_id
_entity_poly.type
_entity_poly.pdbx_seq_one_letter_code
_entity_poly.pdbx_strand_id
1 'polypeptide(L)'
;MMVVYGVLLMSALALGLAITGLLAVYRSSKPLFVAAIIFLVGGPLAGYVAVTNASMLQDVPRALGVDSILHDGRITWSLADAGVRVYALPPDAIANITAGGEVYLNSLPPNRSKWLEGWRGDYSQHGGWRRTPMAPGRHWQLNAEAGTFLVPDYFTQRDWRMVRHHEDVARQIEAAVNRPGSFYAVGRAGTLIISPAVRKVFYIHTPYAG
;
A
#
# COMPACT_ATOMS: atom_id res chain seq x y z
N MET A 1 -15.50 33.23 11.58
CA MET A 1 -15.06 34.09 10.45
C MET A 1 -13.70 34.74 10.66
N MET A 2 -13.42 35.42 11.78
CA MET A 2 -12.10 36.07 12.02
C MET A 2 -10.88 35.15 11.88
N VAL A 3 -10.97 33.90 12.36
CA VAL A 3 -9.86 32.93 12.28
C VAL A 3 -9.51 32.58 10.83
N VAL A 4 -10.50 32.48 9.95
CA VAL A 4 -10.30 32.16 8.52
C VAL A 4 -9.58 33.31 7.81
N TYR A 5 -9.98 34.56 8.06
CA TYR A 5 -9.31 35.73 7.50
C TYR A 5 -7.87 35.90 8.01
N GLY A 6 -7.63 35.61 9.30
CA GLY A 6 -6.29 35.63 9.88
C GLY A 6 -5.35 34.60 9.24
N VAL A 7 -5.81 33.38 9.01
CA VAL A 7 -5.02 32.33 8.34
C VAL A 7 -4.72 32.69 6.88
N LEU A 8 -5.71 33.23 6.16
CA LEU A 8 -5.53 33.66 4.76
C LEU A 8 -4.53 34.81 4.65
N LEU A 9 -4.59 35.79 5.55
CA LEU A 9 -3.66 36.93 5.56
C LEU A 9 -2.22 36.48 5.85
N MET A 10 -2.02 35.61 6.84
CA MET A 10 -0.70 35.05 7.15
C MET A 10 -0.14 34.21 6.00
N SER A 11 -0.99 33.44 5.33
CA SER A 11 -0.60 32.64 4.16
C SER A 11 -0.18 33.53 2.99
N ALA A 12 -0.90 34.62 2.74
CA ALA A 12 -0.56 35.58 1.70
C ALA A 12 0.76 36.33 1.99
N LEU A 13 0.99 36.71 3.25
CA LEU A 13 2.26 37.32 3.69
C LEU A 13 3.45 36.37 3.52
N ALA A 14 3.30 35.11 3.95
CA ALA A 14 4.33 34.10 3.78
C ALA A 14 4.65 33.86 2.30
N LEU A 15 3.63 33.80 1.44
CA LEU A 15 3.79 33.66 0.00
C LEU A 15 4.50 34.87 -0.62
N GLY A 16 4.12 36.09 -0.22
CA GLY A 16 4.76 37.33 -0.68
C GLY A 16 6.24 37.40 -0.32
N LEU A 17 6.60 37.00 0.91
CA LEU A 17 7.99 36.91 1.36
C LEU A 17 8.78 35.86 0.58
N ALA A 18 8.21 34.68 0.34
CA ALA A 18 8.85 33.63 -0.45
C ALA A 18 9.13 34.07 -1.89
N ILE A 19 8.16 34.72 -2.55
CA ILE A 19 8.32 35.26 -3.91
C ILE A 19 9.41 36.34 -3.95
N THR A 20 9.39 37.25 -2.99
CA THR A 20 10.38 38.35 -2.93
C THR A 20 11.80 37.80 -2.68
N GLY A 21 11.94 36.82 -1.79
CA GLY A 21 13.20 36.11 -1.56
C GLY A 21 13.71 35.39 -2.81
N LEU A 22 12.83 34.67 -3.52
CA LEU A 22 13.17 34.00 -4.79
C LEU A 22 13.63 34.98 -5.87
N LEU A 23 12.95 36.13 -6.00
CA LEU A 23 13.32 37.17 -6.96
C LEU A 23 14.69 37.81 -6.62
N ALA A 24 14.98 37.99 -5.34
CA ALA A 24 16.29 38.49 -4.89
C ALA A 24 17.40 37.48 -5.20
N VAL A 25 17.18 36.19 -4.94
CA VAL A 25 18.14 35.12 -5.28
C VAL A 25 18.33 35.02 -6.80
N TYR A 26 17.26 35.12 -7.59
CA TYR A 26 17.33 35.13 -9.06
C TYR A 26 18.20 36.26 -9.60
N ARG A 27 18.05 37.46 -9.05
CA ARG A 27 18.84 38.65 -9.45
C ARG A 27 20.32 38.52 -9.07
N SER A 28 20.62 37.82 -7.99
CA SER A 28 22.00 37.62 -7.51
C SER A 28 22.71 36.48 -8.24
N SER A 29 22.08 35.31 -8.34
CA SER A 29 22.72 34.10 -8.88
C SER A 29 21.70 33.11 -9.42
N LYS A 30 21.74 32.89 -10.75
CA LYS A 30 20.92 31.90 -11.45
C LYS A 30 21.08 30.47 -10.90
N PRO A 31 22.28 29.94 -10.60
CA PRO A 31 22.40 28.59 -10.04
C PRO A 31 21.81 28.47 -8.62
N LEU A 32 21.94 29.50 -7.78
CA LEU A 32 21.30 29.51 -6.46
C LEU A 32 19.77 29.57 -6.56
N PHE A 33 19.25 30.27 -7.58
CA PHE A 33 17.81 30.28 -7.85
C PHE A 33 17.30 28.89 -8.27
N VAL A 34 18.01 28.20 -9.17
CA VAL A 34 17.66 26.82 -9.55
C VAL A 34 17.71 25.89 -8.34
N ALA A 35 18.76 25.98 -7.52
CA ALA A 35 18.85 25.22 -6.27
C ALA A 35 17.68 25.52 -5.32
N ALA A 36 17.30 26.79 -5.16
CA ALA A 36 16.17 27.20 -4.33
C ALA A 36 14.84 26.61 -4.82
N ILE A 37 14.61 26.58 -6.13
CA ILE A 37 13.41 25.93 -6.71
C ILE A 37 13.43 24.42 -6.49
N ILE A 38 14.58 23.76 -6.68
CA ILE A 38 14.73 22.33 -6.42
C ILE A 38 14.45 22.02 -4.94
N PHE A 39 14.92 22.83 -4.00
CA PHE A 39 14.62 22.63 -2.58
C PHE A 39 13.14 22.91 -2.26
N LEU A 40 12.57 23.99 -2.81
CA LEU A 40 11.19 24.40 -2.55
C LEU A 40 10.17 23.38 -3.07
N VAL A 41 10.44 22.74 -4.22
CA VAL A 41 9.53 21.75 -4.83
C VAL A 41 9.95 20.33 -4.50
N GLY A 42 11.23 20.03 -4.67
CA GLY A 42 11.79 18.69 -4.46
C GLY A 42 11.75 18.23 -3.01
N GLY A 43 11.92 19.13 -2.04
CA GLY A 43 11.81 18.80 -0.61
C GLY A 43 10.41 18.31 -0.24
N PRO A 44 9.35 19.10 -0.46
CA PRO A 44 7.97 18.67 -0.22
C PRO A 44 7.56 17.44 -1.03
N LEU A 45 7.99 17.33 -2.30
CA LEU A 45 7.70 16.16 -3.13
C LEU A 45 8.36 14.89 -2.57
N ALA A 46 9.64 14.95 -2.21
CA ALA A 46 10.35 13.83 -1.60
C ALA A 46 9.74 13.46 -0.24
N GLY A 47 9.36 14.47 0.56
CA GLY A 47 8.64 14.26 1.82
C GLY A 47 7.30 13.57 1.62
N TYR A 48 6.51 14.01 0.64
CA TYR A 48 5.24 13.39 0.27
C TYR A 48 5.44 11.93 -0.13
N VAL A 49 6.37 11.64 -1.04
CA VAL A 49 6.69 10.28 -1.49
C VAL A 49 7.18 9.39 -0.34
N ALA A 50 8.00 9.94 0.56
CA ALA A 50 8.48 9.19 1.73
C ALA A 50 7.33 8.83 2.67
N VAL A 51 6.44 9.77 2.95
CA VAL A 51 5.27 9.56 3.83
C VAL A 51 4.27 8.58 3.22
N THR A 52 4.00 8.68 1.91
CA THR A 52 3.09 7.74 1.22
C THR A 52 3.67 6.33 1.21
N ASN A 53 4.95 6.16 0.85
CA ASN A 53 5.60 4.85 0.88
C ASN A 53 5.62 4.25 2.30
N ALA A 54 5.96 5.04 3.31
CA ALA A 54 5.95 4.60 4.71
C ALA A 54 4.54 4.23 5.21
N SER A 55 3.50 4.85 4.65
CA SER A 55 2.10 4.51 4.92
C SER A 55 1.68 3.21 4.23
N MET A 56 2.09 3.02 2.97
CA MET A 56 1.81 1.82 2.18
C MET A 56 2.47 0.57 2.76
N LEU A 57 3.71 0.69 3.25
CA LEU A 57 4.41 -0.43 3.91
C LEU A 57 3.72 -0.91 5.20
N GLN A 58 2.79 -0.13 5.77
CA GLN A 58 2.03 -0.54 6.96
C GLN A 58 0.91 -1.54 6.64
N ASP A 59 0.56 -1.75 5.37
CA ASP A 59 -0.40 -2.80 5.01
C ASP A 59 0.14 -4.20 5.33
N VAL A 60 1.47 -4.36 5.34
CA VAL A 60 2.16 -5.59 5.73
C VAL A 60 2.59 -5.53 7.20
N PRO A 61 2.55 -6.64 7.97
CA PRO A 61 3.15 -6.68 9.29
C PRO A 61 4.63 -6.27 9.25
N ARG A 62 5.01 -5.20 9.96
CA ARG A 62 6.39 -4.67 9.98
C ARG A 62 7.41 -5.70 10.43
N ALA A 63 7.01 -6.63 11.28
CA ALA A 63 7.84 -7.73 11.75
C ALA A 63 8.27 -8.71 10.64
N LEU A 64 7.63 -8.66 9.45
CA LEU A 64 8.11 -9.36 8.25
C LEU A 64 9.32 -8.69 7.60
N GLY A 65 9.69 -7.47 7.99
CA GLY A 65 10.85 -6.77 7.45
C GLY A 65 10.71 -6.31 6.01
N VAL A 66 9.49 -6.19 5.50
CA VAL A 66 9.22 -5.68 4.15
C VAL A 66 9.52 -4.18 4.10
N ASP A 67 10.39 -3.77 3.19
CA ASP A 67 10.88 -2.39 3.05
C ASP A 67 10.64 -1.76 1.67
N SER A 68 10.21 -2.57 0.69
CA SER A 68 10.19 -2.17 -0.70
C SER A 68 8.90 -2.60 -1.39
N ILE A 69 8.38 -1.67 -2.20
CA ILE A 69 7.21 -1.85 -3.05
C ILE A 69 7.72 -2.13 -4.46
N LEU A 70 7.43 -3.32 -4.98
CA LEU A 70 7.81 -3.74 -6.33
C LEU A 70 6.81 -3.25 -7.38
N HIS A 71 5.54 -3.11 -6.98
CA HIS A 71 4.46 -2.72 -7.88
C HIS A 71 3.34 -2.06 -7.08
N ASP A 72 2.81 -0.94 -7.56
CA ASP A 72 1.63 -0.26 -7.02
C ASP A 72 0.65 0.01 -8.17
N GLY A 73 -0.27 -0.93 -8.39
CA GLY A 73 -1.35 -0.86 -9.37
C GLY A 73 -2.62 -0.31 -8.74
N ARG A 74 -2.52 0.82 -8.04
CA ARG A 74 -3.61 1.44 -7.28
C ARG A 74 -4.34 2.49 -8.08
N ILE A 75 -5.64 2.59 -7.86
CA ILE A 75 -6.49 3.61 -8.45
C ILE A 75 -7.22 4.32 -7.32
N THR A 76 -6.95 5.62 -7.22
CA THR A 76 -7.54 6.51 -6.22
C THR A 76 -8.73 7.22 -6.84
N TRP A 77 -9.93 6.97 -6.32
CA TRP A 77 -11.11 7.75 -6.63
C TRP A 77 -11.73 8.22 -5.30
N SER A 78 -11.93 9.53 -5.14
CA SER A 78 -12.50 10.19 -3.95
C SER A 78 -12.37 9.42 -2.62
N LEU A 79 -11.31 9.65 -1.84
CA LEU A 79 -11.07 9.06 -0.50
C LEU A 79 -11.03 7.51 -0.41
N ALA A 80 -11.24 6.79 -1.51
CA ALA A 80 -11.40 5.34 -1.55
C ALA A 80 -10.43 4.72 -2.58
N ASP A 81 -9.54 3.85 -2.11
CA ASP A 81 -8.49 3.26 -2.92
C ASP A 81 -8.78 1.78 -3.20
N ALA A 82 -8.79 1.39 -4.47
CA ALA A 82 -8.83 -0.01 -4.91
C ALA A 82 -7.57 -0.36 -5.71
N GLY A 83 -7.09 -1.59 -5.59
CA GLY A 83 -6.01 -2.06 -6.44
C GLY A 83 -5.17 -3.17 -5.82
N VAL A 84 -3.99 -3.33 -6.42
CA VAL A 84 -3.01 -4.35 -6.06
C VAL A 84 -1.69 -3.70 -5.74
N ARG A 85 -1.11 -4.04 -4.59
CA ARG A 85 0.28 -3.73 -4.27
C ARG A 85 1.10 -5.01 -4.12
N VAL A 86 2.32 -4.98 -4.64
CA VAL A 86 3.27 -6.08 -4.53
C VAL A 86 4.50 -5.60 -3.79
N TYR A 87 4.91 -6.35 -2.79
CA TYR A 87 6.10 -6.08 -2.00
C TYR A 87 7.13 -7.20 -2.17
N ALA A 88 8.40 -6.86 -1.99
CA ALA A 88 9.45 -7.86 -1.90
C ALA A 88 9.37 -8.55 -0.54
N LEU A 89 9.41 -9.88 -0.53
CA LEU A 89 9.52 -10.65 0.71
C LEU A 89 11.01 -10.86 1.01
N PRO A 90 11.53 -10.37 2.15
CA PRO A 90 12.95 -10.50 2.46
C PRO A 90 13.35 -11.96 2.73
N PRO A 91 14.62 -12.34 2.48
CA PRO A 91 15.11 -13.69 2.69
C PRO A 91 14.88 -14.23 4.11
N ASP A 92 15.04 -13.38 5.13
CA ASP A 92 14.83 -13.79 6.53
C ASP A 92 13.38 -14.14 6.81
N ALA A 93 12.43 -13.39 6.26
CA ALA A 93 11.01 -13.72 6.36
C ALA A 93 10.69 -15.03 5.63
N ILE A 94 11.29 -15.27 4.46
CA ILE A 94 11.14 -16.55 3.74
C ILE A 94 11.61 -17.72 4.61
N ALA A 95 12.78 -17.61 5.24
CA ALA A 95 13.31 -18.65 6.11
C ALA A 95 12.37 -18.93 7.30
N ASN A 96 11.93 -17.88 7.98
CA ASN A 96 11.05 -18.00 9.15
C ASN A 96 9.66 -18.57 8.79
N ILE A 97 9.09 -18.14 7.65
CA ILE A 97 7.80 -18.65 7.16
C ILE A 97 7.94 -20.11 6.72
N THR A 98 9.05 -20.49 6.10
CA THR A 98 9.27 -21.89 5.68
C THR A 98 9.39 -22.82 6.88
N ALA A 99 10.01 -22.35 7.96
CA ALA A 99 10.17 -23.12 9.20
C ALA A 99 8.90 -23.16 10.07
N GLY A 100 8.26 -22.02 10.30
CA GLY A 100 7.12 -21.91 11.24
C GLY A 100 5.74 -21.84 10.59
N GLY A 101 5.68 -21.59 9.28
CA GLY A 101 4.44 -21.48 8.51
C GLY A 101 3.43 -20.50 9.12
N GLU A 102 2.21 -20.97 9.25
CA GLU A 102 1.08 -20.22 9.82
C GLU A 102 1.30 -19.81 11.28
N VAL A 103 1.96 -20.67 12.08
CA VAL A 103 2.22 -20.39 13.51
C VAL A 103 3.15 -19.18 13.64
N TYR A 104 4.20 -19.11 12.82
CA TYR A 104 5.08 -17.95 12.78
C TYR A 104 4.31 -16.68 12.40
N LEU A 105 3.52 -16.74 11.33
CA LEU A 105 2.75 -15.58 10.86
C LEU A 105 1.73 -15.08 11.88
N ASN A 106 1.04 -15.99 12.58
CA ASN A 106 0.10 -15.66 13.66
C ASN A 106 0.78 -15.19 14.96
N SER A 107 2.09 -15.43 15.12
CA SER A 107 2.87 -14.90 16.24
C SER A 107 3.40 -13.47 16.02
N LEU A 108 3.27 -12.95 14.80
CA LEU A 108 3.79 -11.63 14.47
C LEU A 108 3.04 -10.54 15.26
N PRO A 109 3.76 -9.57 15.85
CA PRO A 109 3.12 -8.47 16.55
C PRO A 109 2.36 -7.58 15.55
N PRO A 110 1.24 -6.98 15.98
CA PRO A 110 0.53 -6.00 15.15
C PRO A 110 1.37 -4.75 14.93
N ASN A 111 1.11 -4.02 13.84
CA ASN A 111 1.77 -2.75 13.58
C ASN A 111 1.31 -1.70 14.60
N ARG A 112 2.16 -1.43 15.59
CA ARG A 112 1.90 -0.35 16.56
C ARG A 112 2.14 1.01 15.87
N SER A 113 1.08 1.68 15.46
CA SER A 113 1.09 3.09 15.09
C SER A 113 0.35 3.91 16.14
N LYS A 114 0.97 4.98 16.65
CA LYS A 114 0.31 5.95 17.54
C LYS A 114 -0.57 6.96 16.78
N TRP A 115 -0.43 7.05 15.46
CA TRP A 115 -0.95 8.16 14.65
C TRP A 115 -1.94 7.75 13.55
N LEU A 116 -2.02 6.45 13.24
CA LEU A 116 -2.93 5.88 12.25
C LEU A 116 -3.68 4.73 12.92
N GLU A 117 -4.96 4.54 12.58
CA GLU A 117 -5.78 3.47 13.15
C GLU A 117 -5.03 2.14 13.09
N GLY A 118 -4.82 1.50 14.24
CA GLY A 118 -3.90 0.36 14.43
C GLY A 118 -4.32 -0.96 13.76
N TRP A 119 -5.23 -0.93 12.79
CA TRP A 119 -5.71 -2.11 12.08
C TRP A 119 -4.81 -2.53 10.90
N ARG A 120 -4.01 -1.61 10.34
CA ARG A 120 -3.15 -1.94 9.19
C ARG A 120 -2.04 -2.90 9.60
N GLY A 121 -1.88 -3.99 8.85
CA GLY A 121 -0.92 -5.05 9.18
C GLY A 121 -1.25 -5.85 10.44
N ASP A 122 -2.46 -5.69 11.01
CA ASP A 122 -3.00 -6.59 12.02
C ASP A 122 -4.08 -7.49 11.38
N TYR A 123 -3.72 -8.75 11.19
CA TYR A 123 -4.60 -9.76 10.61
C TYR A 123 -5.19 -10.71 11.66
N SER A 124 -4.75 -10.61 12.91
CA SER A 124 -5.20 -11.48 14.01
C SER A 124 -6.69 -11.28 14.32
N GLN A 125 -7.19 -10.05 14.16
CA GLN A 125 -8.57 -9.67 14.45
C GLN A 125 -9.59 -10.23 13.43
N HIS A 126 -9.12 -10.75 12.30
CA HIS A 126 -9.95 -11.18 11.16
C HIS A 126 -9.76 -12.66 10.82
N GLY A 127 -9.50 -13.49 11.84
CA GLY A 127 -9.35 -14.94 11.69
C GLY A 127 -7.92 -15.40 11.43
N GLY A 128 -6.94 -14.47 11.43
CA GLY A 128 -5.53 -14.79 11.34
C GLY A 128 -5.08 -15.27 9.95
N TRP A 129 -3.84 -15.73 9.93
CA TRP A 129 -3.20 -16.32 8.76
C TRP A 129 -3.68 -17.74 8.52
N ARG A 130 -3.82 -18.11 7.25
CA ARG A 130 -4.25 -19.44 6.80
C ARG A 130 -3.41 -19.86 5.60
N ARG A 131 -3.31 -21.16 5.36
CA ARG A 131 -2.61 -21.74 4.19
C ARG A 131 -3.50 -21.74 2.96
N THR A 132 -2.90 -21.50 1.79
CA THR A 132 -3.56 -21.74 0.51
C THR A 132 -3.60 -23.24 0.19
N PRO A 133 -4.52 -23.75 -0.66
CA PRO A 133 -5.55 -23.03 -1.41
C PRO A 133 -6.54 -22.27 -0.53
N MET A 134 -6.97 -21.09 -0.97
CA MET A 134 -7.92 -20.28 -0.22
C MET A 134 -9.27 -20.98 -0.06
N ALA A 135 -9.90 -20.79 1.08
CA ALA A 135 -11.31 -21.17 1.25
C ALA A 135 -12.23 -20.06 0.70
N PRO A 136 -13.39 -20.41 0.11
CA PRO A 136 -14.39 -19.42 -0.26
C PRO A 136 -14.79 -18.57 0.94
N GLY A 137 -15.03 -17.29 0.68
CA GLY A 137 -15.41 -16.34 1.72
C GLY A 137 -16.16 -15.15 1.12
N ARG A 138 -16.43 -14.15 1.96
CA ARG A 138 -17.21 -12.97 1.59
C ARG A 138 -16.62 -12.21 0.40
N HIS A 139 -15.29 -12.10 0.32
CA HIS A 139 -14.58 -11.32 -0.70
C HIS A 139 -13.97 -12.15 -1.83
N TRP A 140 -13.76 -13.45 -1.59
CA TRP A 140 -13.19 -14.37 -2.57
C TRP A 140 -14.21 -15.48 -2.80
N GLN A 141 -14.87 -15.44 -3.95
CA GLN A 141 -15.77 -16.48 -4.39
C GLN A 141 -15.10 -17.32 -5.48
N LEU A 142 -15.39 -18.62 -5.49
CA LEU A 142 -14.97 -19.50 -6.57
C LEU A 142 -15.70 -19.07 -7.83
N ASN A 143 -14.96 -18.90 -8.93
CA ASN A 143 -15.57 -18.72 -10.22
C ASN A 143 -16.31 -20.01 -10.61
N ALA A 144 -17.60 -19.91 -10.91
CA ALA A 144 -18.44 -21.07 -11.18
C ALA A 144 -18.04 -21.83 -12.46
N GLU A 145 -17.44 -21.14 -13.43
CA GLU A 145 -17.03 -21.72 -14.72
C GLU A 145 -15.61 -22.31 -14.64
N ALA A 146 -14.68 -21.58 -14.05
CA ALA A 146 -13.28 -21.99 -13.95
C ALA A 146 -13.01 -22.95 -12.78
N GLY A 147 -13.88 -22.98 -11.76
CA GLY A 147 -13.67 -23.76 -10.54
C GLY A 147 -12.49 -23.26 -9.69
N THR A 148 -12.03 -22.03 -9.91
CA THR A 148 -10.86 -21.42 -9.26
C THR A 148 -11.14 -19.98 -8.88
N PHE A 149 -10.35 -19.41 -7.96
CA PHE A 149 -10.40 -17.98 -7.67
C PHE A 149 -9.73 -17.19 -8.79
N LEU A 150 -10.44 -16.20 -9.31
CA LEU A 150 -9.91 -15.26 -10.31
C LEU A 150 -9.81 -13.87 -9.66
N VAL A 151 -8.70 -13.17 -9.89
CA VAL A 151 -8.52 -11.80 -9.38
C VAL A 151 -9.61 -10.84 -9.87
N PRO A 152 -10.08 -10.90 -11.14
CA PRO A 152 -11.21 -10.10 -11.59
C PRO A 152 -12.45 -10.19 -10.71
N ASP A 153 -12.73 -11.37 -10.14
CA ASP A 153 -13.93 -11.64 -9.36
C ASP A 153 -13.86 -11.08 -7.93
N TYR A 154 -12.65 -10.72 -7.48
CA TYR A 154 -12.46 -9.99 -6.22
C TYR A 154 -12.93 -8.52 -6.33
N PHE A 155 -12.81 -7.96 -7.53
CA PHE A 155 -13.12 -6.57 -7.79
C PHE A 155 -14.53 -6.41 -8.35
N THR A 156 -15.16 -5.25 -8.13
CA THR A 156 -16.34 -4.93 -8.93
C THR A 156 -15.92 -4.81 -10.41
N GLN A 157 -16.84 -5.05 -11.35
CA GLN A 157 -16.53 -4.92 -12.78
C GLN A 157 -15.96 -3.55 -13.14
N ARG A 158 -16.38 -2.50 -12.42
CA ARG A 158 -15.86 -1.14 -12.55
C ARG A 158 -14.40 -1.07 -12.11
N ASP A 159 -14.08 -1.56 -10.93
CA ASP A 159 -12.72 -1.52 -10.39
C ASP A 159 -11.78 -2.38 -11.24
N TRP A 160 -12.23 -3.57 -11.66
CA TRP A 160 -11.43 -4.47 -12.49
C TRP A 160 -11.04 -3.85 -13.83
N ARG A 161 -11.96 -3.19 -14.53
CA ARG A 161 -11.65 -2.52 -15.81
C ARG A 161 -10.51 -1.52 -15.68
N MET A 162 -10.39 -0.91 -14.50
CA MET A 162 -9.37 0.08 -14.23
C MET A 162 -8.05 -0.60 -13.81
N VAL A 163 -8.10 -1.72 -13.08
CA VAL A 163 -6.93 -2.50 -12.62
C VAL A 163 -6.38 -3.47 -13.69
N ARG A 164 -7.09 -3.68 -14.81
CA ARG A 164 -6.82 -4.69 -15.86
C ARG A 164 -5.40 -4.64 -16.46
N HIS A 165 -4.66 -3.54 -16.31
CA HIS A 165 -3.32 -3.39 -16.90
C HIS A 165 -2.21 -4.25 -16.26
N HIS A 166 -2.54 -5.15 -15.32
CA HIS A 166 -1.57 -5.94 -14.56
C HIS A 166 -1.82 -7.46 -14.64
N GLU A 167 -2.00 -7.99 -15.86
CA GLU A 167 -2.29 -9.41 -16.08
C GLU A 167 -1.22 -10.35 -15.48
N ASP A 168 0.06 -9.97 -15.54
CA ASP A 168 1.15 -10.77 -14.94
C ASP A 168 1.06 -10.86 -13.42
N VAL A 169 0.64 -9.78 -12.76
CA VAL A 169 0.46 -9.74 -11.31
C VAL A 169 -0.80 -10.53 -10.94
N ALA A 170 -1.88 -10.37 -11.70
CA ALA A 170 -3.11 -11.14 -11.52
C ALA A 170 -2.84 -12.65 -11.60
N ARG A 171 -2.13 -13.12 -12.63
CA ARG A 171 -1.76 -14.54 -12.76
C ARG A 171 -0.93 -15.07 -11.59
N GLN A 172 0.00 -14.26 -11.06
CA GLN A 172 0.79 -14.64 -9.89
C GLN A 172 -0.06 -14.76 -8.63
N ILE A 173 -1.02 -13.84 -8.44
CA ILE A 173 -1.96 -13.87 -7.33
C ILE A 173 -2.87 -15.09 -7.46
N GLU A 174 -3.46 -15.33 -8.63
CA GLU A 174 -4.31 -16.49 -8.92
C GLU A 174 -3.55 -17.80 -8.66
N ALA A 175 -2.30 -17.90 -9.09
CA ALA A 175 -1.46 -19.05 -8.78
C ALA A 175 -1.22 -19.21 -7.26
N ALA A 176 -1.00 -18.11 -6.55
CA ALA A 176 -0.76 -18.13 -5.10
C ALA A 176 -2.00 -18.54 -4.30
N VAL A 177 -3.19 -18.06 -4.67
CA VAL A 177 -4.44 -18.34 -3.93
C VAL A 177 -5.02 -19.72 -4.24
N ASN A 178 -4.81 -20.25 -5.44
CA ASN A 178 -5.39 -21.54 -5.87
C ASN A 178 -4.48 -22.75 -5.59
N ARG A 179 -3.19 -22.56 -5.31
CA ARG A 179 -2.22 -23.65 -5.10
C ARG A 179 -1.67 -23.66 -3.68
N PRO A 180 -1.28 -24.82 -3.13
CA PRO A 180 -0.60 -24.88 -1.84
C PRO A 180 0.77 -24.20 -1.89
N GLY A 181 1.25 -23.78 -0.72
CA GLY A 181 2.60 -23.21 -0.54
C GLY A 181 2.64 -21.69 -0.33
N SER A 182 1.48 -21.02 -0.35
CA SER A 182 1.34 -19.62 0.06
C SER A 182 0.50 -19.53 1.33
N PHE A 183 0.49 -18.34 1.93
CA PHE A 183 -0.31 -18.00 3.10
C PHE A 183 -1.15 -16.79 2.79
N TYR A 184 -2.34 -16.71 3.35
CA TYR A 184 -3.21 -15.57 3.16
C TYR A 184 -3.86 -15.15 4.47
N ALA A 185 -4.20 -13.88 4.57
CA ALA A 185 -5.02 -13.35 5.63
C ALA A 185 -5.96 -12.27 5.07
N VAL A 186 -7.20 -12.28 5.53
CA VAL A 186 -8.18 -11.24 5.20
C VAL A 186 -8.13 -10.22 6.33
N GLY A 187 -7.94 -8.95 5.99
CA GLY A 187 -8.02 -7.84 6.94
C GLY A 187 -9.23 -6.95 6.62
N ARG A 188 -9.37 -5.86 7.37
CA ARG A 188 -10.48 -4.91 7.23
C ARG A 188 -10.67 -4.34 5.82
N ALA A 189 -9.58 -4.01 5.13
CA ALA A 189 -9.62 -3.29 3.85
C ALA A 189 -9.14 -4.12 2.65
N GLY A 190 -8.75 -5.38 2.86
CA GLY A 190 -8.15 -6.18 1.80
C GLY A 190 -7.63 -7.54 2.25
N THR A 191 -7.08 -8.29 1.30
CA THR A 191 -6.45 -9.59 1.52
C THR A 191 -4.95 -9.48 1.29
N LEU A 192 -4.15 -9.98 2.24
CA LEU A 192 -2.71 -10.17 2.08
C LEU A 192 -2.43 -11.62 1.70
N ILE A 193 -1.56 -11.84 0.73
CA ILE A 193 -1.10 -13.15 0.31
C ILE A 193 0.43 -13.15 0.31
N ILE A 194 1.04 -13.99 1.12
CA ILE A 194 2.49 -14.18 1.18
C ILE A 194 2.84 -15.45 0.42
N SER A 195 3.68 -15.31 -0.60
CA SER A 195 4.16 -16.44 -1.38
C SER A 195 5.69 -16.54 -1.30
N PRO A 196 6.23 -17.41 -0.41
CA PRO A 196 7.66 -17.63 -0.26
C PRO A 196 8.33 -18.08 -1.57
N ALA A 197 7.64 -18.92 -2.36
CA ALA A 197 8.17 -19.49 -3.60
C ALA A 197 8.55 -18.42 -4.65
N VAL A 198 7.74 -17.37 -4.77
CA VAL A 198 8.00 -16.23 -5.69
C VAL A 198 8.56 -15.01 -4.99
N ARG A 199 8.88 -15.12 -3.69
CA ARG A 199 9.49 -14.08 -2.85
C ARG A 199 8.71 -12.76 -2.83
N LYS A 200 7.38 -12.85 -2.79
CA LYS A 200 6.48 -11.68 -2.87
C LYS A 200 5.40 -11.73 -1.81
N VAL A 201 4.95 -10.53 -1.46
CA VAL A 201 3.70 -10.30 -0.73
C VAL A 201 2.77 -9.53 -1.66
N PHE A 202 1.56 -10.04 -1.84
CA PHE A 202 0.51 -9.39 -2.61
C PHE A 202 -0.53 -8.82 -1.64
N TYR A 203 -0.86 -7.54 -1.77
CA TYR A 203 -1.96 -6.90 -1.08
C TYR A 203 -3.01 -6.51 -2.11
N ILE A 204 -4.16 -7.17 -2.03
CA ILE A 204 -5.34 -6.86 -2.83
C ILE A 204 -6.29 -6.10 -1.91
N HIS A 205 -6.75 -4.91 -2.32
CA HIS A 205 -7.61 -4.08 -1.50
C HIS A 205 -8.73 -3.43 -2.31
N THR A 206 -9.87 -3.24 -1.65
CA THR A 206 -11.05 -2.57 -2.23
C THR A 206 -11.73 -1.75 -1.15
N PRO A 207 -12.22 -0.53 -1.45
CA PRO A 207 -12.89 0.32 -0.47
C PRO A 207 -14.24 -0.25 0.00
N TYR A 208 -14.75 -1.27 -0.69
CA TYR A 208 -16.05 -1.90 -0.43
C TYR A 208 -15.92 -3.27 0.26
N ALA A 209 -14.81 -3.56 0.92
CA ALA A 209 -14.66 -4.79 1.71
C ALA A 209 -15.49 -4.80 3.02
N GLY A 210 -16.36 -3.80 3.22
CA GLY A 210 -17.25 -3.65 4.38
C GLY A 210 -18.54 -4.42 4.28
#